data_AF-E8LCK5-F1
#
_entry.id   AF-E8LCK5-F1
#
_cell.length_a   1.000
_cell.length_b   1.000
_cell.length_c   1.000
_cell.angle_alpha   90.00
_cell.angle_beta   90.00
_cell.angle_gamma   90.00
#
_symmetry.space_group_name_H-M   'P 1'
#
loop_
_entity.id
_entity.type
_entity.pdbx_description
1 polymer ?
#
loop_
_entity_poly.entity_id
_entity_poly.type
_entity_poly.pdbx_seq_one_letter_code
_entity_poly.pdbx_strand_id
1 'polypeptide(L)'
;MNTAAVTALLAGKEPVRALVLASEKEVAELADLGLPVNTVDSSLSMQHLASAKFAAERMLGKAGRLQVMTVTREEPQATEAERALIYAMLVRCRKVISCRDKLEDMLKFDDREGWNEYKAAYENKVLDIFKATWREKDVYPYNIIDNIKEYNKNESYILKQLYWHLAERTPGIINDGDARMINELRQMFSDISISLLAPDTVLVGDVAQDAQLAALAEMFAGKAEIIRL
;
A
#
# COMPACT_ATOMS: atom_id res chain seq x y z
N MET A 1 -0.61 -22.21 13.80
CA MET A 1 -1.85 -21.44 13.54
C MET A 1 -2.84 -21.51 14.70
N ASN A 2 -2.92 -20.43 15.48
CA ASN A 2 -3.81 -20.23 16.63
C ASN A 2 -5.29 -20.07 16.21
N THR A 3 -5.91 -21.21 15.87
CA THR A 3 -7.27 -21.27 15.29
C THR A 3 -8.35 -20.74 16.23
N ALA A 4 -8.17 -20.88 17.55
CA ALA A 4 -9.14 -20.39 18.54
C ALA A 4 -9.24 -18.86 18.54
N ALA A 5 -8.10 -18.16 18.46
CA ALA A 5 -8.08 -16.70 18.41
C ALA A 5 -8.71 -16.15 17.11
N VAL A 6 -8.42 -16.79 15.97
CA VAL A 6 -9.05 -16.45 14.68
C VAL A 6 -10.57 -16.66 14.73
N THR A 7 -11.02 -17.78 15.30
CA THR A 7 -12.44 -18.07 15.48
C THR A 7 -13.12 -17.03 16.37
N ALA A 8 -12.46 -16.61 17.46
CA ALA A 8 -12.98 -15.57 18.34
C ALA A 8 -13.09 -14.21 17.63
N LEU A 9 -12.08 -13.84 16.82
CA LEU A 9 -12.09 -12.61 16.02
C LEU A 9 -13.26 -12.61 15.02
N LEU A 10 -13.53 -13.75 14.38
CA LEU A 10 -14.65 -13.92 13.45
C LEU A 10 -16.01 -13.86 14.14
N ALA A 11 -16.13 -14.47 15.33
CA ALA A 11 -17.36 -14.50 16.12
C ALA A 11 -17.65 -13.20 16.90
N GLY A 12 -16.66 -12.29 16.98
CA GLY A 12 -16.80 -10.99 17.64
C GLY A 12 -17.99 -10.18 17.11
N LYS A 13 -18.55 -9.30 17.95
CA LYS A 13 -19.69 -8.44 17.59
C LYS A 13 -19.29 -7.00 17.30
N GLU A 14 -18.17 -6.56 17.85
CA GLU A 14 -17.66 -5.21 17.65
C GLU A 14 -16.97 -5.06 16.30
N PRO A 15 -17.05 -3.87 15.66
CA PRO A 15 -16.23 -3.52 14.54
C PRO A 15 -14.74 -3.63 14.91
N VAL A 16 -13.95 -4.28 14.07
CA VAL A 16 -12.52 -4.47 14.30
C VAL A 16 -11.77 -4.27 13.00
N ARG A 17 -10.69 -3.48 13.06
CA ARG A 17 -9.68 -3.40 12.01
C ARG A 17 -8.49 -4.28 12.39
N ALA A 18 -8.31 -5.36 11.65
CA ALA A 18 -7.18 -6.26 11.85
C ALA A 18 -6.07 -5.99 10.82
N LEU A 19 -4.82 -6.10 11.26
CA LEU A 19 -3.64 -6.16 10.41
C LEU A 19 -3.04 -7.57 10.50
N VAL A 20 -2.88 -8.23 9.36
CA VAL A 20 -2.23 -9.54 9.27
C VAL A 20 -0.82 -9.33 8.74
N LEU A 21 0.18 -9.75 9.52
CA LEU A 21 1.59 -9.77 9.15
C LEU A 21 2.03 -11.23 9.05
N ALA A 22 2.07 -11.76 7.84
CA ALA A 22 2.25 -13.20 7.64
C ALA A 22 2.84 -13.54 6.26
N SER A 23 3.35 -14.76 6.12
CA SER A 23 3.73 -15.32 4.83
C SER A 23 2.50 -15.59 3.95
N GLU A 24 2.67 -15.69 2.63
CA GLU A 24 1.55 -16.03 1.72
C GLU A 24 0.88 -17.36 2.08
N LYS A 25 1.68 -18.34 2.55
CA LYS A 25 1.18 -19.63 3.00
C LYS A 25 0.23 -19.47 4.19
N GLU A 26 0.64 -18.72 5.21
CA GLU A 26 -0.20 -18.47 6.38
C GLU A 26 -1.44 -17.63 6.04
N VAL A 27 -1.33 -16.70 5.09
CA VAL A 27 -2.49 -15.95 4.57
C VAL A 27 -3.50 -16.91 3.92
N ALA A 28 -3.05 -17.89 3.14
CA ALA A 28 -3.93 -18.90 2.57
C ALA A 28 -4.60 -19.77 3.66
N GLU A 29 -3.84 -20.18 4.67
CA GLU A 29 -4.38 -20.94 5.81
C GLU A 29 -5.43 -20.13 6.61
N LEU A 30 -5.22 -18.82 6.78
CA LEU A 30 -6.21 -17.91 7.40
C LEU A 30 -7.46 -17.72 6.52
N ALA A 31 -7.30 -17.70 5.20
CA ALA A 31 -8.42 -17.64 4.27
C ALA A 31 -9.28 -18.91 4.35
N ASP A 32 -8.66 -20.09 4.48
CA ASP A 32 -9.36 -21.37 4.68
C ASP A 32 -10.16 -21.41 5.99
N LEU A 33 -9.74 -20.63 7.00
CA LEU A 33 -10.48 -20.42 8.24
C LEU A 33 -11.61 -19.38 8.11
N GLY A 34 -11.79 -18.76 6.94
CA GLY A 34 -12.84 -17.79 6.66
C GLY A 34 -12.49 -16.35 6.99
N LEU A 35 -11.23 -16.04 7.32
CA LEU A 35 -10.79 -14.66 7.48
C LEU A 35 -10.76 -13.98 6.10
N PRO A 36 -11.27 -12.75 5.93
CA PRO A 36 -11.32 -12.08 4.62
C PRO A 36 -9.95 -11.48 4.25
N VAL A 37 -8.91 -12.31 4.27
CA VAL A 37 -7.55 -11.99 3.87
C VAL A 37 -7.31 -12.30 2.40
N ASN A 38 -6.33 -11.66 1.80
CA ASN A 38 -5.82 -11.98 0.47
C ASN A 38 -4.42 -11.38 0.31
N THR A 39 -3.67 -11.85 -0.69
CA THR A 39 -2.33 -11.35 -1.03
C THR A 39 -2.37 -10.29 -2.14
N VAL A 40 -3.56 -9.86 -2.57
CA VAL A 40 -3.68 -8.77 -3.55
C VAL A 40 -3.43 -7.45 -2.84
N ASP A 41 -2.54 -6.63 -3.40
CA ASP A 41 -2.14 -5.36 -2.80
C ASP A 41 -1.54 -5.52 -1.39
N SER A 42 -0.90 -6.67 -1.08
CA SER A 42 -0.37 -6.97 0.26
C SER A 42 1.02 -6.41 0.55
N SER A 43 1.62 -5.64 -0.37
CA SER A 43 2.83 -4.89 -0.05
C SER A 43 2.50 -3.77 0.94
N LEU A 44 3.44 -3.45 1.84
CA LEU A 44 3.28 -2.38 2.81
C LEU A 44 3.05 -1.04 2.11
N SER A 45 3.77 -0.81 1.01
CA SER A 45 3.67 0.39 0.18
C SER A 45 2.25 0.64 -0.36
N MET A 46 1.39 -0.37 -0.42
CA MET A 46 0.05 -0.29 -1.01
C MET A 46 -1.04 -0.12 0.05
N GLN A 47 -0.73 -0.20 1.34
CA GLN A 47 -1.74 -0.24 2.40
C GLN A 47 -2.50 1.09 2.57
N HIS A 48 -1.98 2.21 2.04
CA HIS A 48 -2.76 3.45 1.93
C HIS A 48 -4.00 3.28 1.03
N LEU A 49 -3.95 2.42 -0.01
CA LEU A 49 -5.08 2.13 -0.89
C LEU A 49 -6.14 1.29 -0.17
N ALA A 50 -5.72 0.24 0.54
CA ALA A 50 -6.61 -0.59 1.35
C ALA A 50 -7.29 0.23 2.47
N SER A 51 -6.53 1.09 3.15
CA SER A 51 -7.06 2.03 4.15
C SER A 51 -8.14 2.94 3.57
N ALA A 52 -7.90 3.47 2.36
CA ALA A 52 -8.85 4.35 1.68
C ALA A 52 -10.11 3.60 1.21
N LYS A 53 -9.97 2.35 0.74
CA LYS A 53 -11.12 1.49 0.43
C LYS A 53 -12.00 1.26 1.65
N PHE A 54 -11.40 0.95 2.80
CA PHE A 54 -12.13 0.78 4.06
C PHE A 54 -12.83 2.05 4.52
N ALA A 55 -12.20 3.21 4.37
CA ALA A 55 -12.86 4.49 4.65
C ALA A 55 -14.07 4.73 3.73
N ALA A 56 -13.93 4.46 2.43
CA ALA A 56 -15.02 4.58 1.47
C ALA A 56 -16.18 3.62 1.77
N GLU A 57 -15.88 2.36 2.10
CA GLU A 57 -16.89 1.38 2.51
C GLU A 57 -17.66 1.83 3.75
N ARG A 58 -16.97 2.40 4.75
CA ARG A 58 -17.62 2.94 5.96
C ARG A 58 -18.55 4.10 5.60
N MET A 59 -18.09 5.04 4.79
CA MET A 59 -18.89 6.19 4.35
C MET A 59 -20.14 5.78 3.57
N LEU A 60 -20.05 4.70 2.78
CA LEU A 60 -21.17 4.18 2.01
C LEU A 60 -22.10 3.26 2.82
N GLY A 61 -21.83 3.03 4.12
CA GLY A 61 -22.58 2.08 4.94
C GLY A 61 -22.44 0.62 4.47
N LYS A 62 -21.35 0.31 3.77
CA LYS A 62 -21.04 -1.02 3.21
C LYS A 62 -19.93 -1.75 3.96
N ALA A 63 -19.28 -1.09 4.92
CA ALA A 63 -18.22 -1.71 5.71
C ALA A 63 -18.77 -2.90 6.49
N GLY A 64 -18.12 -4.05 6.31
CA GLY A 64 -18.30 -5.19 7.20
C GLY A 64 -17.79 -4.86 8.59
N ARG A 65 -18.24 -5.64 9.58
CA ARG A 65 -17.75 -5.54 10.96
C ARG A 65 -16.23 -5.71 11.03
N LEU A 66 -15.69 -6.69 10.30
CA LEU A 66 -14.27 -6.99 10.29
C LEU A 66 -13.64 -6.47 9.00
N GLN A 67 -12.67 -5.58 9.12
CA GLN A 67 -11.86 -5.07 8.01
C GLN A 67 -10.43 -5.55 8.19
N VAL A 68 -9.90 -6.35 7.26
CA VAL A 68 -8.59 -6.98 7.39
C VAL A 68 -7.62 -6.45 6.34
N MET A 69 -6.54 -5.84 6.80
CA MET A 69 -5.38 -5.50 5.98
C MET A 69 -4.39 -6.65 6.05
N THR A 70 -3.77 -6.99 4.93
CA THR A 70 -2.76 -8.06 4.88
C THR A 70 -1.47 -7.45 4.38
N VAL A 71 -0.38 -7.65 5.12
CA VAL A 71 0.96 -7.30 4.71
C VAL A 71 1.82 -8.56 4.68
N THR A 72 2.30 -8.89 3.48
CA THR A 72 3.22 -10.00 3.25
C THR A 72 4.62 -9.46 3.01
N ARG A 73 5.60 -10.37 3.00
CA ARG A 73 6.97 -10.06 2.62
C ARG A 73 7.01 -9.35 1.28
N GLU A 74 7.80 -8.29 1.21
CA GLU A 74 8.07 -7.53 0.00
C GLU A 74 9.24 -8.13 -0.79
N GLU A 75 9.08 -8.22 -2.12
CA GLU A 75 10.18 -8.55 -3.03
C GLU A 75 11.27 -7.47 -2.99
N PRO A 76 12.55 -7.77 -3.32
CA PRO A 76 13.62 -6.77 -3.30
C PRO A 76 13.39 -5.56 -4.22
N GLN A 77 12.58 -5.73 -5.27
CA GLN A 77 12.17 -4.67 -6.19
C GLN A 77 10.66 -4.47 -6.12
N ALA A 78 10.21 -3.24 -6.38
CA ALA A 78 8.79 -2.95 -6.49
C ALA A 78 8.14 -3.77 -7.62
N THR A 79 7.03 -4.43 -7.31
CA THR A 79 6.21 -5.20 -8.26
C THR A 79 5.49 -4.30 -9.26
N GLU A 80 4.95 -4.86 -10.35
CA GLU A 80 4.15 -4.14 -11.36
C GLU A 80 2.97 -3.41 -10.71
N ALA A 81 2.34 -4.07 -9.74
CA ALA A 81 1.23 -3.55 -8.94
C ALA A 81 1.64 -2.30 -8.15
N GLU A 82 2.77 -2.36 -7.47
CA GLU A 82 3.32 -1.22 -6.72
C GLU A 82 3.70 -0.07 -7.66
N ARG A 83 4.40 -0.38 -8.77
CA ARG A 83 4.78 0.63 -9.78
C ARG A 83 3.56 1.30 -10.40
N ALA A 84 2.49 0.56 -10.68
CA ALA A 84 1.25 1.08 -11.22
C ALA A 84 0.48 1.94 -10.21
N LEU A 85 0.46 1.58 -8.92
CA LEU A 85 -0.14 2.42 -7.88
C LEU A 85 0.68 3.69 -7.65
N ILE A 86 2.02 3.60 -7.62
CA ILE A 86 2.93 4.75 -7.59
C ILE A 86 2.61 5.71 -8.74
N TYR A 87 2.50 5.19 -9.97
CA TYR A 87 2.11 5.98 -11.14
C TYR A 87 0.77 6.68 -10.91
N ALA A 88 -0.27 5.92 -10.55
CA ALA A 88 -1.61 6.44 -10.34
C ALA A 88 -1.62 7.56 -9.28
N MET A 89 -0.84 7.46 -8.22
CA MET A 89 -0.76 8.52 -7.21
C MET A 89 0.04 9.73 -7.71
N LEU A 90 1.22 9.52 -8.28
CA LEU A 90 2.14 10.61 -8.61
C LEU A 90 1.71 11.45 -9.81
N VAL A 91 0.98 10.91 -10.79
CA VAL A 91 0.47 11.73 -11.91
C VAL A 91 -0.55 12.78 -11.47
N ARG A 92 -1.07 12.67 -10.24
CA ARG A 92 -1.96 13.67 -9.62
C ARG A 92 -1.18 14.76 -8.86
N CYS A 93 0.13 14.60 -8.70
CA CYS A 93 1.01 15.62 -8.12
C CYS A 93 1.38 16.67 -9.18
N ARG A 94 1.03 17.94 -8.92
CA ARG A 94 1.27 19.07 -9.85
C ARG A 94 2.72 19.19 -10.35
N LYS A 95 3.72 18.84 -9.53
CA LYS A 95 5.15 18.89 -9.91
C LYS A 95 5.58 17.74 -10.83
N VAL A 96 4.85 16.63 -10.83
CA VAL A 96 5.22 15.40 -11.53
C VAL A 96 4.43 15.24 -12.82
N ILE A 97 3.20 15.76 -12.88
CA ILE A 97 2.32 15.64 -14.05
C ILE A 97 2.94 16.16 -15.36
N SER A 98 3.84 17.15 -15.30
CA SER A 98 4.58 17.65 -16.48
C SER A 98 5.58 16.65 -17.04
N CYS A 99 5.98 15.65 -16.26
CA CYS A 99 6.93 14.60 -16.63
C CYS A 99 6.23 13.23 -16.74
N ARG A 100 4.90 13.18 -16.86
CA ARG A 100 4.11 11.93 -16.79
C ARG A 100 4.60 10.85 -17.76
N ASP A 101 4.97 11.23 -18.98
CA ASP A 101 5.35 10.25 -20.01
C ASP A 101 6.70 9.60 -19.65
N LYS A 102 7.62 10.38 -19.06
CA LYS A 102 8.89 9.88 -18.55
C LYS A 102 8.75 9.10 -17.25
N LEU A 103 7.81 9.51 -16.38
CA LEU A 103 7.45 8.75 -15.18
C LEU A 103 6.92 7.37 -15.56
N GLU A 104 6.00 7.31 -16.52
CA GLU A 104 5.46 6.06 -17.03
C GLU A 104 6.56 5.19 -17.66
N ASP A 105 7.42 5.77 -18.48
CA ASP A 105 8.55 5.06 -19.09
C ASP A 105 9.52 4.48 -18.04
N MET A 106 9.78 5.21 -16.94
CA MET A 106 10.56 4.72 -15.82
C MET A 106 9.86 3.58 -15.08
N LEU A 107 8.57 3.71 -14.80
CA LEU A 107 7.81 2.73 -14.00
C LEU A 107 7.44 1.45 -14.76
N LYS A 108 7.42 1.48 -16.10
CA LYS A 108 7.45 0.26 -16.92
C LYS A 108 8.68 -0.58 -16.61
N PHE A 109 9.82 0.08 -16.36
CA PHE A 109 11.10 -0.57 -16.09
C PHE A 109 11.47 -1.56 -17.23
N ASP A 110 11.79 -2.82 -16.91
CA ASP A 110 12.06 -3.88 -17.89
C ASP A 110 10.80 -4.54 -18.46
N ASP A 111 9.68 -4.52 -17.72
CA ASP A 111 8.43 -5.13 -18.14
C ASP A 111 7.47 -4.15 -18.84
N ARG A 112 7.42 -4.27 -20.16
CA ARG A 112 6.54 -3.46 -21.02
C ARG A 112 5.24 -4.20 -21.36
N GLU A 113 5.22 -5.52 -21.22
CA GLU A 113 4.06 -6.35 -21.54
C GLU A 113 3.13 -6.36 -20.31
N GLY A 114 1.82 -6.24 -20.47
CA GLY A 114 0.90 -6.17 -19.33
C GLY A 114 0.88 -4.86 -18.52
N TRP A 115 1.86 -3.95 -18.63
CA TRP A 115 1.87 -2.65 -17.92
C TRP A 115 0.55 -1.87 -18.07
N ASN A 116 -0.02 -1.83 -19.28
CA ASN A 116 -1.25 -1.08 -19.54
C ASN A 116 -2.44 -1.62 -18.73
N GLU A 117 -2.50 -2.94 -18.49
CA GLU A 117 -3.56 -3.57 -17.69
C GLU A 117 -3.40 -3.19 -16.22
N TYR A 118 -2.19 -3.31 -15.68
CA TYR A 118 -1.88 -2.87 -14.31
C TYR A 118 -2.16 -1.38 -14.11
N LYS A 119 -1.65 -0.53 -15.01
CA LYS A 119 -1.89 0.92 -14.98
C LYS A 119 -3.38 1.22 -14.96
N ALA A 120 -4.15 0.65 -15.89
CA ALA A 120 -5.60 0.86 -15.95
C ALA A 120 -6.29 0.37 -14.67
N ALA A 121 -5.91 -0.80 -14.15
CA ALA A 121 -6.47 -1.37 -12.93
C ALA A 121 -6.27 -0.44 -11.72
N TYR A 122 -5.06 0.08 -11.50
CA TYR A 122 -4.79 0.95 -10.36
C TYR A 122 -5.32 2.36 -10.53
N GLU A 123 -5.30 2.93 -11.74
CA GLU A 123 -5.98 4.20 -12.00
C GLU A 123 -7.48 4.11 -11.71
N ASN A 124 -8.13 2.99 -12.08
CA ASN A 124 -9.53 2.72 -11.79
C ASN A 124 -9.77 2.52 -10.28
N LYS A 125 -8.97 1.71 -9.58
CA LYS A 125 -9.06 1.55 -8.11
C LYS A 125 -9.01 2.92 -7.41
N VAL A 126 -8.08 3.78 -7.81
CA VAL A 126 -7.95 5.13 -7.24
C VAL A 126 -9.17 5.99 -7.55
N LEU A 127 -9.62 5.96 -8.80
CA LEU A 127 -10.77 6.75 -9.26
C LEU A 127 -12.08 6.30 -8.61
N ASP A 128 -12.28 5.01 -8.41
CA ASP A 128 -13.50 4.46 -7.82
C ASP A 128 -13.61 4.84 -6.33
N ILE A 129 -12.50 4.79 -5.59
CA ILE A 129 -12.46 5.28 -4.20
C ILE A 129 -12.71 6.80 -4.16
N PHE A 130 -12.10 7.56 -5.06
CA PHE A 130 -12.36 9.00 -5.16
C PHE A 130 -13.84 9.29 -5.43
N LYS A 131 -14.45 8.62 -6.41
CA LYS A 131 -15.87 8.75 -6.73
C LYS A 131 -16.79 8.31 -5.59
N ALA A 132 -16.36 7.37 -4.76
CA ALA A 132 -17.12 6.96 -3.58
C ALA A 132 -17.10 8.03 -2.47
N THR A 133 -16.05 8.85 -2.41
CA THR A 133 -15.79 9.77 -1.30
C THR A 133 -15.79 11.26 -1.69
N TRP A 134 -15.98 11.59 -2.98
CA TRP A 134 -15.79 12.92 -3.59
C TRP A 134 -16.47 14.13 -2.91
N ARG A 135 -17.49 13.89 -2.08
CA ARG A 135 -18.20 14.95 -1.35
C ARG A 135 -17.45 15.43 -0.11
N GLU A 136 -16.56 14.61 0.40
CA GLU A 136 -15.69 14.96 1.52
C GLU A 136 -14.44 15.65 0.99
N LYS A 137 -14.10 16.77 1.61
CA LYS A 137 -12.80 17.41 1.38
C LYS A 137 -11.74 16.58 2.12
N ASP A 138 -10.53 16.55 1.59
CA ASP A 138 -9.38 15.88 2.24
C ASP A 138 -9.45 14.35 2.31
N VAL A 139 -10.17 13.72 1.36
CA VAL A 139 -10.18 12.26 1.17
C VAL A 139 -9.24 11.82 0.06
N TYR A 140 -9.12 10.50 -0.08
CA TYR A 140 -8.30 9.86 -1.09
C TYR A 140 -8.66 10.29 -2.53
N PRO A 141 -7.69 10.60 -3.40
CA PRO A 141 -6.24 10.50 -3.19
C PRO A 141 -5.57 11.75 -2.59
N TYR A 142 -6.31 12.82 -2.32
CA TYR A 142 -5.73 14.13 -1.97
C TYR A 142 -5.00 14.14 -0.63
N ASN A 143 -5.52 13.44 0.38
CA ASN A 143 -4.81 13.27 1.66
C ASN A 143 -3.44 12.61 1.47
N ILE A 144 -3.33 11.60 0.61
CA ILE A 144 -2.06 10.96 0.31
C ILE A 144 -1.14 11.89 -0.47
N ILE A 145 -1.68 12.67 -1.41
CA ILE A 145 -0.92 13.69 -2.14
C ILE A 145 -0.34 14.74 -1.17
N ASP A 146 -1.08 15.12 -0.15
CA ASP A 146 -0.60 16.05 0.88
C ASP A 146 0.47 15.42 1.78
N ASN A 147 0.29 14.16 2.18
CA ASN A 147 1.33 13.40 2.90
C ASN A 147 2.62 13.26 2.07
N ILE A 148 2.52 13.04 0.75
CA ILE A 148 3.68 13.00 -0.16
C ILE A 148 4.39 14.37 -0.17
N LYS A 149 3.63 15.48 -0.19
CA LYS A 149 4.23 16.83 -0.15
C LYS A 149 4.92 17.09 1.18
N GLU A 150 4.34 16.63 2.28
CA GLU A 150 4.91 16.74 3.63
C GLU A 150 6.19 15.91 3.76
N TYR A 151 6.14 14.63 3.38
CA TYR A 151 7.30 13.74 3.34
C TYR A 151 8.43 14.34 2.50
N ASN A 152 8.11 14.88 1.32
CA ASN A 152 9.09 15.56 0.48
C ASN A 152 9.73 16.78 1.17
N LYS A 153 9.00 17.53 2.01
CA LYS A 153 9.54 18.70 2.70
C LYS A 153 10.41 18.30 3.89
N ASN A 154 10.02 17.26 4.62
CA ASN A 154 10.55 16.97 5.94
C ASN A 154 11.60 15.85 5.91
N GLU A 155 11.47 14.87 5.02
CA GLU A 155 12.26 13.63 5.09
C GLU A 155 13.32 13.51 3.99
N SER A 156 12.99 13.78 2.72
CA SER A 156 13.83 13.28 1.61
C SER A 156 14.00 14.20 0.39
N TYR A 157 13.20 15.26 0.24
CA TYR A 157 13.10 16.00 -1.04
C TYR A 157 12.82 15.09 -2.27
N ILE A 158 12.21 13.92 -2.06
CA ILE A 158 12.04 12.87 -3.08
C ILE A 158 11.37 13.34 -4.37
N LEU A 159 10.38 14.26 -4.31
CA LEU A 159 9.77 14.81 -5.53
C LEU A 159 10.74 15.69 -6.33
N LYS A 160 11.66 16.39 -5.66
CA LYS A 160 12.72 17.15 -6.34
C LYS A 160 13.70 16.18 -6.99
N GLN A 161 14.12 15.13 -6.27
CA GLN A 161 15.03 14.12 -6.80
C GLN A 161 14.42 13.39 -8.01
N LEU A 162 13.16 12.95 -7.89
CA LEU A 162 12.39 12.37 -8.98
C LEU A 162 12.33 13.30 -10.19
N TYR A 163 12.03 14.59 -9.99
CA TYR A 163 11.99 15.55 -11.09
C TYR A 163 13.31 15.61 -11.87
N TRP A 164 14.45 15.71 -11.17
CA TRP A 164 15.77 15.73 -11.81
C TRP A 164 16.06 14.42 -12.54
N HIS A 165 15.80 13.29 -11.89
CA HIS A 165 15.97 11.96 -12.47
C HIS A 165 15.17 11.79 -13.77
N LEU A 166 13.92 12.25 -13.79
CA LEU A 166 13.08 12.25 -14.99
C LEU A 166 13.53 13.27 -16.03
N ALA A 167 14.00 14.46 -15.62
CA ALA A 167 14.44 15.48 -16.56
C ALA A 167 15.59 14.97 -17.44
N GLU A 168 16.54 14.25 -16.85
CA GLU A 168 17.73 13.69 -17.52
C GLU A 168 17.45 12.37 -18.27
N ARG A 169 16.27 11.77 -18.06
CA ARG A 169 15.91 10.51 -18.70
C ARG A 169 15.73 10.63 -20.21
N THR A 170 16.32 9.68 -20.92
CA THR A 170 16.04 9.40 -22.35
C THR A 170 14.95 8.33 -22.45
N PRO A 171 13.80 8.62 -23.07
CA PRO A 171 12.70 7.66 -23.16
C PRO A 171 13.11 6.33 -23.80
N GLY A 172 12.61 5.23 -23.25
CA GLY A 172 12.82 3.88 -23.77
C GLY A 172 14.14 3.24 -23.38
N ILE A 173 15.00 3.91 -22.61
CA ILE A 173 16.27 3.40 -22.09
C ILE A 173 16.15 3.26 -20.57
N ILE A 174 16.48 2.09 -20.03
CA ILE A 174 16.59 1.89 -18.58
C ILE A 174 17.85 2.61 -18.10
N ASN A 175 17.69 3.52 -17.14
CA ASN A 175 18.81 4.23 -16.53
C ASN A 175 19.25 3.53 -15.25
N ASP A 176 20.56 3.58 -14.94
CA ASP A 176 21.17 2.92 -13.78
C ASP A 176 20.57 3.35 -12.42
N GLY A 177 19.86 4.48 -12.36
CA GLY A 177 19.19 4.99 -11.16
C GLY A 177 17.71 4.63 -11.01
N ASP A 178 17.10 3.98 -11.99
CA ASP A 178 15.64 3.75 -12.02
C ASP A 178 15.17 2.87 -10.88
N ALA A 179 15.78 1.69 -10.75
CA ALA A 179 15.43 0.75 -9.69
C ALA A 179 15.55 1.40 -8.30
N ARG A 180 16.61 2.21 -8.10
CA ARG A 180 16.80 2.95 -6.85
C ARG A 180 15.70 3.98 -6.63
N MET A 181 15.40 4.82 -7.63
CA MET A 181 14.34 5.83 -7.53
C MET A 181 12.97 5.20 -7.29
N ILE A 182 12.68 4.07 -7.95
CA ILE A 182 11.43 3.32 -7.75
C ILE A 182 11.33 2.79 -6.31
N ASN A 183 12.40 2.22 -5.77
CA ASN A 183 12.40 1.73 -4.39
C ASN A 183 12.35 2.86 -3.34
N GLU A 184 12.95 4.02 -3.60
CA GLU A 184 12.81 5.21 -2.75
C GLU A 184 11.35 5.71 -2.74
N LEU A 185 10.68 5.71 -3.89
CA LEU A 185 9.25 6.02 -3.97
C LEU A 185 8.41 4.98 -3.24
N ARG A 186 8.71 3.69 -3.41
CA ARG A 186 8.06 2.59 -2.68
C ARG A 186 8.18 2.79 -1.17
N GLN A 187 9.38 3.10 -0.67
CA GLN A 187 9.63 3.36 0.75
C GLN A 187 8.81 4.55 1.27
N MET A 188 8.75 5.66 0.52
CA MET A 188 7.88 6.79 0.87
C MET A 188 6.41 6.34 1.03
N PHE A 189 5.90 5.52 0.11
CA PHE A 189 4.53 5.01 0.22
C PHE A 189 4.35 4.02 1.38
N SER A 190 5.37 3.23 1.72
CA SER A 190 5.36 2.38 2.92
C SER A 190 5.28 3.21 4.19
N ASP A 191 6.08 4.28 4.31
CA ASP A 191 6.08 5.17 5.47
C ASP A 191 4.73 5.88 5.63
N ILE A 192 4.16 6.38 4.52
CA ILE A 192 2.81 6.96 4.52
C ILE A 192 1.78 5.91 4.92
N SER A 193 1.88 4.69 4.40
CA SER A 193 0.95 3.62 4.71
C SER A 193 0.97 3.23 6.19
N ILE A 194 2.15 3.12 6.80
CA ILE A 194 2.32 2.86 8.23
C ILE A 194 1.52 3.86 9.07
N SER A 195 1.58 5.15 8.73
CA SER A 195 0.85 6.21 9.45
C SER A 195 -0.68 6.07 9.39
N LEU A 196 -1.22 5.24 8.48
CA LEU A 196 -2.65 5.06 8.23
C LEU A 196 -3.21 3.70 8.69
N LEU A 197 -2.34 2.75 9.05
CA LEU A 197 -2.72 1.36 9.35
C LEU A 197 -3.69 1.25 10.54
N ALA A 198 -3.46 2.03 11.61
CA ALA A 198 -4.28 2.12 12.83
C ALA A 198 -5.14 0.87 13.13
N PRO A 199 -4.51 -0.32 13.34
CA PRO A 199 -5.24 -1.55 13.61
C PRO A 199 -5.63 -1.63 15.10
N ASP A 200 -6.76 -2.27 15.38
CA ASP A 200 -7.17 -2.65 16.73
C ASP A 200 -6.47 -3.95 17.18
N THR A 201 -6.26 -4.85 16.22
CA THR A 201 -5.64 -6.17 16.42
C THR A 201 -4.61 -6.44 15.34
N VAL A 202 -3.47 -7.04 15.69
CA VAL A 202 -2.44 -7.50 14.75
C VAL A 202 -2.26 -9.00 14.89
N LEU A 203 -2.49 -9.74 13.80
CA LEU A 203 -2.22 -11.16 13.71
C LEU A 203 -0.83 -11.33 13.12
N VAL A 204 0.07 -11.98 13.85
CA VAL A 204 1.48 -12.10 13.48
C VAL A 204 1.83 -13.57 13.30
N GLY A 205 2.15 -13.95 12.06
CA GLY A 205 2.70 -15.26 11.69
C GLY A 205 4.19 -15.40 12.02
N ASP A 206 4.85 -16.33 11.34
CA ASP A 206 6.30 -16.48 11.40
C ASP A 206 7.00 -15.37 10.59
N VAL A 207 7.29 -14.27 11.28
CA VAL A 207 7.95 -13.08 10.72
C VAL A 207 9.43 -13.00 11.09
N ALA A 208 10.00 -14.02 11.75
CA ALA A 208 11.35 -13.93 12.31
C ALA A 208 12.44 -13.72 11.25
N GLN A 209 12.20 -14.15 10.01
CA GLN A 209 13.12 -14.01 8.89
C GLN A 209 12.84 -12.76 8.02
N ASP A 210 11.85 -11.95 8.40
CA ASP A 210 11.48 -10.74 7.68
C ASP A 210 11.57 -9.52 8.61
N ALA A 211 12.61 -8.72 8.43
CA ALA A 211 12.87 -7.57 9.27
C ALA A 211 11.77 -6.50 9.19
N GLN A 212 11.10 -6.35 8.03
CA GLN A 212 10.03 -5.38 7.86
C GLN A 212 8.78 -5.80 8.63
N LEU A 213 8.36 -7.06 8.47
CA LEU A 213 7.21 -7.59 9.19
C LEU A 213 7.47 -7.66 10.71
N ALA A 214 8.67 -8.05 11.12
CA ALA A 214 9.07 -8.04 12.53
C ALA A 214 9.04 -6.62 13.13
N ALA A 215 9.56 -5.62 12.43
CA ALA A 215 9.54 -4.23 12.87
C ALA A 215 8.11 -3.68 12.95
N LEU A 216 7.22 -4.03 12.02
CA LEU A 216 5.80 -3.67 12.09
C LEU A 216 5.13 -4.29 13.31
N ALA A 217 5.36 -5.59 13.58
CA ALA A 217 4.80 -6.27 14.74
C ALA A 217 5.25 -5.61 16.05
N GLU A 218 6.53 -5.22 16.16
CA GLU A 218 7.06 -4.49 17.31
C GLU A 218 6.46 -3.07 17.42
N MET A 219 6.33 -2.36 16.29
CA MET A 219 5.77 -1.01 16.25
C MET A 219 4.36 -0.92 16.83
N PHE A 220 3.56 -1.98 16.66
CA PHE A 220 2.18 -2.07 17.16
C PHE A 220 2.07 -2.74 18.54
N ALA A 221 3.16 -3.27 19.09
CA ALA A 221 3.16 -3.77 20.45
C ALA A 221 2.78 -2.64 21.44
N GLY A 222 1.74 -2.87 22.23
CA GLY A 222 1.20 -1.87 23.16
C GLY A 222 0.29 -0.81 22.53
N LYS A 223 0.09 -0.82 21.21
CA LYS A 223 -0.88 0.03 20.48
C LYS A 223 -2.09 -0.74 19.99
N ALA A 224 -1.93 -2.04 19.77
CA ALA A 224 -2.97 -2.97 19.31
C ALA A 224 -2.85 -4.30 20.07
N GLU A 225 -3.92 -5.09 20.07
CA GLU A 225 -3.88 -6.46 20.56
C GLU A 225 -3.03 -7.34 19.62
N ILE A 226 -2.02 -8.02 20.14
CA ILE A 226 -1.16 -8.90 19.35
C ILE A 226 -1.61 -10.35 19.49
N ILE A 227 -1.97 -10.98 18.37
CA ILE A 227 -2.30 -12.41 18.28
C ILE A 227 -1.20 -13.11 17.49
N ARG A 228 -0.47 -14.01 18.15
CA ARG A 228 0.51 -14.88 17.46
C ARG A 228 -0.19 -16.07 16.82
N LEU A 229 0.08 -16.33 15.55
CA LEU A 229 -0.47 -17.45 14.78
C LEU A 229 0.35 -18.72 14.99
#